data_AF-A0A2H3DB90-F1
#
_entry.id   AF-A0A2H3DB90-F1
#
_cell.length_a   1.000
_cell.length_b   1.000
_cell.length_c   1.000
_cell.angle_alpha   90.00
_cell.angle_beta   90.00
_cell.angle_gamma   90.00
#
_symmetry.space_group_name_H-M   'P 1'
#
loop_
_entity.id
_entity.type
_entity.pdbx_description
1 polymer ?
#
loop_
_entity_poly.entity_id
_entity_poly.type
_entity_poly.pdbx_seq_one_letter_code
_entity_poly.pdbx_strand_id
1 'polypeptide(L)'
;MLSTFLIDGPEYARRANTPFVPPNITLAELHAALPPHVFKKSTARGLSYVARDVVCAWILYRLSSFIPLAPAVLRFPLWAAYWWCQGIVLAGWWCLAHEAGHGTISEYSWVNHAVGFTLHTAILAPYYAWRETHRSHHRAPMSVERDENYVPRSRSEYGLWPQSQDDRSGAPGLLADGERKSGLDPQEVFEDAPIYVLSKMLIMQLLGWQIYLFTNEMGNPSYPKGTNHFSPSSPLFKPRHRRNIIASNVGICVTILLLTLWARELGFSLFVKVYGVPYLLANHWIVMLTYLHHSDPTIPYYRSAAWSFVRGAASTVDRPLLGWVGRVFLHNVSHDHVAHHLFSYIPFYNQPEVTKRIRILLGENYNYDSTNTFRALYRTFTQCCFIEDEGEIVFYKNRDGKAARHVLADGEMKVGQVTMKMAM
;
A
#
# COMPACT_ATOMS: atom_id res chain seq x y z
N MET A 1 -4.60 -9.24 -25.86
CA MET A 1 -4.45 -8.06 -24.97
C MET A 1 -5.54 -7.95 -23.91
N LEU A 2 -6.82 -8.30 -24.18
CA LEU A 2 -7.85 -8.30 -23.13
C LEU A 2 -7.72 -9.44 -22.10
N SER A 3 -7.16 -10.60 -22.50
CA SER A 3 -6.97 -11.76 -21.61
C SER A 3 -6.06 -11.48 -20.40
N THR A 4 -5.07 -10.59 -20.55
CA THR A 4 -4.14 -10.23 -19.46
C THR A 4 -4.80 -9.39 -18.36
N PHE A 5 -5.98 -8.81 -18.59
CA PHE A 5 -6.75 -8.12 -17.55
C PHE A 5 -7.58 -9.08 -16.68
N LEU A 6 -7.70 -10.36 -17.09
CA LEU A 6 -8.54 -11.34 -16.41
C LEU A 6 -7.75 -12.46 -15.74
N ILE A 7 -6.45 -12.56 -16.05
CA ILE A 7 -5.60 -13.68 -15.63
C ILE A 7 -4.54 -13.16 -14.65
N ASP A 8 -4.36 -13.91 -13.57
CA ASP A 8 -3.31 -13.65 -12.59
C ASP A 8 -1.93 -14.07 -13.13
N GLY A 9 -0.88 -13.34 -12.74
CA GLY A 9 0.48 -13.60 -13.16
C GLY A 9 0.99 -14.98 -12.68
N PRO A 10 1.93 -15.60 -13.41
CA PRO A 10 2.44 -16.92 -13.06
C PRO A 10 3.11 -16.97 -11.68
N GLU A 11 3.70 -15.87 -11.22
CA GLU A 11 4.33 -15.80 -9.89
C GLU A 11 3.30 -15.79 -8.75
N TYR A 12 2.16 -15.13 -8.95
CA TYR A 12 1.03 -15.22 -8.02
C TYR A 12 0.45 -16.64 -8.01
N ALA A 13 0.14 -17.19 -9.19
CA ALA A 13 -0.44 -18.53 -9.31
C ALA A 13 0.47 -19.60 -8.68
N ARG A 14 1.80 -19.50 -8.86
CA ARG A 14 2.77 -20.40 -8.21
C ARG A 14 2.74 -20.27 -6.69
N ARG A 15 2.74 -19.03 -6.16
CA ARG A 15 2.69 -18.80 -4.70
C ARG A 15 1.38 -19.30 -4.08
N ALA A 16 0.24 -19.09 -4.73
CA ALA A 16 -1.06 -19.59 -4.25
C ALA A 16 -1.12 -21.12 -4.19
N ASN A 17 -0.48 -21.81 -5.16
CA ASN A 17 -0.48 -23.27 -5.23
C ASN A 17 0.67 -23.94 -4.44
N THR A 18 1.46 -23.18 -3.67
CA THR A 18 2.57 -23.73 -2.88
C THR A 18 2.39 -23.40 -1.40
N PRO A 19 2.54 -24.37 -0.48
CA PRO A 19 2.51 -24.09 0.94
C PRO A 19 3.57 -23.04 1.32
N PHE A 20 3.23 -22.20 2.29
CA PHE A 20 4.10 -21.17 2.82
C PHE A 20 5.07 -21.75 3.83
N VAL A 21 6.35 -21.40 3.69
CA VAL A 21 7.39 -21.70 4.68
C VAL A 21 7.97 -20.36 5.14
N PRO A 22 7.93 -20.04 6.44
CA PRO A 22 8.48 -18.79 6.95
C PRO A 22 9.97 -18.66 6.59
N PRO A 23 10.44 -17.50 6.11
CA PRO A 23 11.86 -17.31 5.87
C PRO A 23 12.62 -17.38 7.21
N ASN A 24 13.75 -18.08 7.18
CA ASN A 24 14.72 -18.18 8.29
C ASN A 24 16.00 -17.37 8.04
N ILE A 25 16.06 -16.62 6.93
CA ILE A 25 17.17 -15.72 6.64
C ILE A 25 17.19 -14.54 7.62
N THR A 26 18.38 -14.14 8.03
CA THR A 26 18.60 -13.02 8.93
C THR A 26 18.83 -11.71 8.17
N LEU A 27 18.59 -10.58 8.85
CA LEU A 27 18.88 -9.26 8.28
C LEU A 27 20.38 -9.10 8.02
N ALA A 28 21.23 -9.73 8.83
CA ALA A 28 22.68 -9.68 8.68
C ALA A 28 23.15 -10.36 7.38
N GLU A 29 22.60 -11.53 7.04
CA GLU A 29 22.89 -12.22 5.78
C GLU A 29 22.46 -11.40 4.56
N LEU A 30 21.27 -10.80 4.62
CA LEU A 30 20.77 -9.91 3.56
C LEU A 30 21.67 -8.68 3.41
N HIS A 31 22.06 -8.05 4.52
CA HIS A 31 22.92 -6.87 4.52
C HIS A 31 24.32 -7.20 3.99
N ALA A 32 24.89 -8.36 4.33
CA ALA A 32 26.23 -8.78 3.90
C ALA A 32 26.35 -8.93 2.37
N ALA A 33 25.26 -9.16 1.65
CA ALA A 33 25.24 -9.24 0.20
C ALA A 33 25.21 -7.87 -0.51
N LEU A 34 25.00 -6.78 0.24
CA LEU A 34 24.87 -5.44 -0.31
C LEU A 34 26.22 -4.72 -0.39
N PRO A 35 26.58 -4.15 -1.54
CA PRO A 35 27.86 -3.46 -1.72
C PRO A 35 27.83 -2.09 -1.03
N PRO A 36 28.97 -1.56 -0.54
CA PRO A 36 28.98 -0.31 0.22
C PRO A 36 28.41 0.91 -0.52
N HIS A 37 28.46 0.93 -1.87
CA HIS A 37 28.00 2.09 -2.64
C HIS A 37 26.47 2.26 -2.64
N VAL A 38 25.68 1.20 -2.42
CA VAL A 38 24.22 1.36 -2.41
C VAL A 38 23.75 2.20 -1.22
N PHE A 39 24.52 2.25 -0.14
CA PHE A 39 24.20 3.05 1.05
C PHE A 39 24.53 4.55 0.90
N LYS A 40 25.29 4.93 -0.13
CA LYS A 40 25.74 6.31 -0.31
C LYS A 40 24.61 7.20 -0.82
N LYS A 41 24.29 8.24 -0.06
CA LYS A 41 23.33 9.28 -0.42
C LYS A 41 24.03 10.37 -1.23
N SER A 42 23.39 10.81 -2.31
CA SER A 42 23.81 11.96 -3.08
C SER A 42 22.71 13.02 -3.06
N THR A 43 22.95 14.12 -2.33
CA THR A 43 22.02 15.26 -2.25
C THR A 43 21.71 15.82 -3.64
N ALA A 44 22.73 15.97 -4.50
CA ALA A 44 22.53 16.45 -5.87
C ALA A 44 21.62 15.51 -6.67
N ARG A 45 21.84 14.19 -6.56
CA ARG A 45 21.00 13.20 -7.24
C ARG A 45 19.58 13.22 -6.67
N GLY A 46 19.39 13.18 -5.35
CA GLY A 46 18.06 13.25 -4.73
C GLY A 46 17.29 14.50 -5.13
N LEU A 47 17.92 15.68 -5.06
CA LEU A 47 17.30 16.95 -5.48
C LEU A 47 17.03 17.02 -6.98
N SER A 48 17.81 16.33 -7.82
CA SER A 48 17.54 16.26 -9.27
C SER A 48 16.22 15.55 -9.58
N TYR A 49 15.86 14.48 -8.84
CA TYR A 49 14.56 13.82 -8.97
C TYR A 49 13.41 14.73 -8.52
N VAL A 50 13.59 15.47 -7.42
CA VAL A 50 12.63 16.47 -6.94
C VAL A 50 12.43 17.57 -7.98
N ALA A 51 13.51 18.15 -8.49
CA ALA A 51 13.47 19.19 -9.50
C ALA A 51 12.79 18.71 -10.78
N ARG A 52 13.12 17.50 -11.26
CA ARG A 52 12.48 16.88 -12.43
C ARG A 52 10.97 16.80 -12.26
N ASP A 53 10.49 16.27 -11.15
CA ASP A 53 9.05 16.07 -10.95
C ASP A 53 8.28 17.39 -10.76
N VAL A 54 8.90 18.38 -10.11
CA VAL A 54 8.34 19.73 -9.99
C VAL A 54 8.25 20.40 -11.37
N VAL A 55 9.31 20.30 -12.18
CA VAL A 55 9.34 20.84 -13.54
C VAL A 55 8.33 20.13 -14.44
N CYS A 56 8.21 18.80 -14.37
CA CYS A 56 7.20 18.05 -15.12
C CYS A 56 5.77 18.49 -14.77
N ALA A 57 5.46 18.62 -13.49
CA ALA A 57 4.15 19.10 -13.03
C ALA A 57 3.85 20.51 -13.54
N TRP A 58 4.85 21.39 -13.52
CA TRP A 58 4.72 22.75 -14.04
C TRP A 58 4.52 22.76 -15.56
N ILE A 59 5.31 22.00 -16.32
CA ILE A 59 5.18 21.91 -17.79
C ILE A 59 3.78 21.41 -18.16
N LEU A 60 3.30 20.33 -17.54
CA LEU A 60 1.96 19.80 -17.79
C LEU A 60 0.87 20.84 -17.46
N TYR A 61 0.99 21.53 -16.32
CA TYR A 61 0.09 22.64 -15.98
C TYR A 61 0.11 23.75 -17.03
N ARG A 62 1.28 24.17 -17.50
CA ARG A 62 1.41 25.17 -18.58
C ARG A 62 0.83 24.68 -19.90
N LEU A 63 0.99 23.41 -20.24
CA LEU A 63 0.39 22.83 -21.44
C LEU A 63 -1.15 22.77 -21.36
N SER A 64 -1.71 22.64 -20.15
CA SER A 64 -3.15 22.61 -19.95
C SER A 64 -3.87 23.89 -20.41
N SER A 65 -3.17 25.05 -20.43
CA SER A 65 -3.76 26.31 -20.90
C SER A 65 -4.04 26.34 -22.40
N PHE A 66 -3.45 25.43 -23.18
CA PHE A 66 -3.72 25.31 -24.61
C PHE A 66 -4.93 24.40 -24.91
N ILE A 67 -5.40 23.60 -23.96
CA ILE A 67 -6.52 22.66 -24.17
C ILE A 67 -7.80 23.38 -24.61
N PRO A 68 -8.21 24.53 -24.03
CA PRO A 68 -9.40 25.25 -24.49
C PRO A 68 -9.32 25.73 -25.95
N LEU A 69 -8.10 25.96 -26.47
CA LEU A 69 -7.85 26.38 -27.85
C LEU A 69 -7.99 25.24 -28.86
N ALA A 70 -8.01 23.98 -28.39
CA ALA A 70 -8.16 22.83 -29.26
C ALA A 70 -9.59 22.71 -29.83
N PRO A 71 -9.76 22.03 -30.98
CA PRO A 71 -11.08 21.65 -31.51
C PRO A 71 -11.94 20.96 -30.45
N ALA A 72 -13.25 21.21 -30.45
CA ALA A 72 -14.16 20.73 -29.41
C ALA A 72 -14.06 19.21 -29.16
N VAL A 73 -13.91 18.43 -30.23
CA VAL A 73 -13.76 16.96 -30.19
C VAL A 73 -12.49 16.49 -29.48
N LEU A 74 -11.42 17.30 -29.46
CA LEU A 74 -10.15 16.95 -28.82
C LEU A 74 -10.06 17.43 -27.36
N ARG A 75 -10.92 18.35 -26.91
CA ARG A 75 -10.80 18.96 -25.58
C ARG A 75 -10.89 17.93 -24.45
N PHE A 76 -11.87 17.03 -24.50
CA PHE A 76 -12.03 16.03 -23.44
C PHE A 76 -10.88 15.00 -23.43
N PRO A 77 -10.49 14.40 -24.57
CA PRO A 77 -9.31 13.53 -24.62
C PRO A 77 -8.03 14.21 -24.09
N LEU A 78 -7.81 15.49 -24.42
CA LEU A 78 -6.66 16.25 -23.92
C LEU A 78 -6.74 16.51 -22.42
N TRP A 79 -7.92 16.82 -21.88
CA TRP A 79 -8.13 16.92 -20.43
C TRP A 79 -7.89 15.58 -19.73
N ALA A 80 -8.39 14.48 -20.27
CA ALA A 80 -8.18 13.15 -19.72
C ALA A 80 -6.69 12.77 -19.71
N ALA A 81 -5.96 13.07 -20.80
CA ALA A 81 -4.52 12.88 -20.87
C ALA A 81 -3.77 13.75 -19.84
N TYR A 82 -4.15 15.02 -19.70
CA TYR A 82 -3.59 15.90 -18.67
C TYR A 82 -3.84 15.36 -17.27
N TRP A 83 -5.08 14.97 -16.94
CA TRP A 83 -5.44 14.44 -15.62
C TRP A 83 -4.65 13.18 -15.28
N TRP A 84 -4.55 12.25 -16.22
CA TRP A 84 -3.77 11.02 -16.06
C TRP A 84 -2.30 11.32 -15.78
N CYS A 85 -1.66 12.11 -16.64
CA CYS A 85 -0.24 12.44 -16.51
C CYS A 85 0.04 13.25 -15.25
N GLN A 86 -0.73 14.31 -14.98
CA GLN A 86 -0.56 15.17 -13.82
C GLN A 86 -0.79 14.39 -12.52
N GLY A 87 -1.81 13.52 -12.47
CA GLY A 87 -2.08 12.66 -11.31
C GLY A 87 -0.91 11.73 -10.99
N ILE A 88 -0.27 11.13 -12.00
CA ILE A 88 0.94 10.30 -11.81
C ILE A 88 2.11 11.12 -11.28
N VAL A 89 2.35 12.31 -11.85
CA VAL A 89 3.45 13.17 -11.38
C VAL A 89 3.25 13.62 -9.94
N LEU A 90 2.01 13.98 -9.56
CA LEU A 90 1.67 14.33 -8.17
C LEU A 90 1.75 13.13 -7.22
N ALA A 91 1.42 11.91 -7.67
CA ALA A 91 1.72 10.69 -6.90
C ALA A 91 3.24 10.49 -6.74
N GLY A 92 4.04 10.89 -7.73
CA GLY A 92 5.50 10.95 -7.63
C GLY A 92 6.00 11.93 -6.57
N TRP A 93 5.34 13.08 -6.40
CA TRP A 93 5.65 14.01 -5.31
C TRP A 93 5.42 13.36 -3.94
N TRP A 94 4.34 12.57 -3.80
CA TRP A 94 4.12 11.79 -2.58
C TRP A 94 5.25 10.80 -2.33
N CYS A 95 5.69 10.08 -3.37
CA CYS A 95 6.79 9.11 -3.27
C CYS A 95 8.11 9.79 -2.85
N LEU A 96 8.44 10.95 -3.43
CA LEU A 96 9.66 11.69 -3.06
C LEU A 96 9.61 12.24 -1.63
N ALA A 97 8.44 12.70 -1.17
CA ALA A 97 8.27 13.10 0.21
C ALA A 97 8.28 11.91 1.18
N HIS A 98 7.80 10.74 0.76
CA HIS A 98 7.97 9.47 1.46
C HIS A 98 9.46 9.15 1.65
N GLU A 99 10.26 9.24 0.59
CA GLU A 99 11.73 9.08 0.64
C GLU A 99 12.39 10.12 1.55
N ALA A 100 11.93 11.37 1.49
CA ALA A 100 12.39 12.40 2.41
C ALA A 100 12.02 12.07 3.87
N GLY A 101 10.90 11.38 4.12
CA GLY A 101 10.52 10.85 5.43
C GLY A 101 11.53 9.86 6.00
N HIS A 102 12.12 9.03 5.14
CA HIS A 102 13.20 8.07 5.45
C HIS A 102 14.59 8.72 5.50
N GLY A 103 14.72 9.96 5.05
CA GLY A 103 15.99 10.67 5.00
C GLY A 103 16.90 10.19 3.87
N THR A 104 16.32 9.77 2.75
CA THR A 104 17.05 9.19 1.61
C THR A 104 17.30 10.17 0.47
N ILE A 105 16.69 11.36 0.50
CA ILE A 105 16.94 12.43 -0.48
C ILE A 105 18.32 13.06 -0.29
N SER A 106 18.72 13.27 0.96
CA SER A 106 19.97 13.95 1.33
C SER A 106 20.57 13.41 2.62
N GLU A 107 21.87 13.58 2.82
CA GLU A 107 22.52 13.35 4.13
C GLU A 107 22.12 14.43 5.16
N TYR A 108 21.67 15.60 4.69
CA TYR A 108 21.25 16.69 5.55
C TYR A 108 19.77 16.54 5.94
N SER A 109 19.50 16.26 7.21
CA SER A 109 18.13 16.04 7.70
C SER A 109 17.19 17.22 7.40
N TRP A 110 17.67 18.46 7.48
CA TRP A 110 16.84 19.64 7.19
C TRP A 110 16.40 19.72 5.72
N VAL A 111 17.24 19.26 4.78
CA VAL A 111 16.88 19.20 3.34
C VAL A 111 15.75 18.20 3.14
N ASN A 112 15.84 17.03 3.77
CA ASN A 112 14.79 16.03 3.72
C ASN A 112 13.47 16.57 4.30
N HIS A 113 13.52 17.25 5.45
CA HIS A 113 12.33 17.85 6.04
C HIS A 113 11.73 18.96 5.19
N ALA A 114 12.56 19.81 4.59
CA ALA A 114 12.07 20.85 3.68
C ALA A 114 11.38 20.24 2.45
N VAL A 115 12.04 19.30 1.76
CA VAL A 115 11.48 18.61 0.58
C VAL A 115 10.19 17.88 0.94
N GLY A 116 10.23 17.06 1.99
CA GLY A 116 9.09 16.24 2.40
C GLY A 116 7.91 17.08 2.83
N PHE A 117 8.14 18.10 3.66
CA PHE A 117 7.10 19.02 4.10
C PHE A 117 6.46 19.72 2.91
N THR A 118 7.24 20.37 2.05
CA THR A 118 6.71 21.13 0.91
C THR A 118 5.90 20.26 -0.06
N LEU A 119 6.45 19.12 -0.47
CA LEU A 119 5.79 18.25 -1.45
C LEU A 119 4.52 17.63 -0.89
N HIS A 120 4.53 17.08 0.34
CA HIS A 120 3.33 16.52 0.96
C HIS A 120 2.27 17.59 1.25
N THR A 121 2.65 18.76 1.79
CA THR A 121 1.64 19.80 2.06
C THR A 121 1.02 20.34 0.79
N ALA A 122 1.75 20.37 -0.34
CA ALA A 122 1.22 20.80 -1.64
C ALA A 122 0.15 19.84 -2.19
N ILE A 123 0.16 18.57 -1.77
CA ILE A 123 -0.87 17.57 -2.08
C ILE A 123 -1.72 17.23 -0.85
N LEU A 124 -1.83 18.15 0.13
CA LEU A 124 -2.69 18.03 1.31
C LEU A 124 -2.43 16.78 2.18
N ALA A 125 -1.20 16.26 2.18
CA ALA A 125 -0.73 15.22 3.08
C ALA A 125 -0.01 15.84 4.31
N PRO A 126 -0.34 15.43 5.55
CA PRO A 126 0.29 15.97 6.75
C PRO A 126 1.66 15.34 6.98
N TYR A 127 2.71 15.88 6.34
CA TYR A 127 4.06 15.29 6.26
C TYR A 127 4.56 14.65 7.56
N TYR A 128 4.62 15.41 8.66
CA TYR A 128 5.16 14.89 9.91
C TYR A 128 4.26 13.87 10.57
N ALA A 129 2.95 14.07 10.54
CA ALA A 129 2.00 13.11 11.09
C ALA A 129 2.11 11.76 10.38
N TRP A 130 2.02 11.79 9.05
CA TRP A 130 2.16 10.60 8.22
C TRP A 130 3.57 9.99 8.36
N ARG A 131 4.64 10.80 8.42
CA ARG A 131 6.01 10.29 8.60
C ARG A 131 6.15 9.51 9.90
N GLU A 132 5.55 9.97 11.00
CA GLU A 132 5.68 9.27 12.28
C GLU A 132 4.91 7.94 12.30
N THR A 133 3.69 7.87 11.74
CA THR A 133 2.94 6.61 11.61
C THR A 133 3.57 5.67 10.60
N HIS A 134 4.03 6.18 9.46
CA HIS A 134 4.77 5.41 8.46
C HIS A 134 6.07 4.82 9.01
N ARG A 135 6.80 5.56 9.85
CA ARG A 135 7.98 5.02 10.53
C ARG A 135 7.62 3.92 11.54
N SER A 136 6.45 4.00 12.18
CA SER A 136 5.95 2.94 13.06
C SER A 136 5.57 1.69 12.26
N HIS A 137 4.89 1.84 11.11
CA HIS A 137 4.64 0.77 10.14
C HIS A 137 5.94 0.04 9.75
N HIS A 138 6.98 0.78 9.34
CA HIS A 138 8.28 0.19 8.97
C HIS A 138 9.02 -0.53 10.11
N ARG A 139 8.63 -0.37 11.38
CA ARG A 139 9.24 -1.12 12.50
C ARG A 139 8.61 -2.48 12.71
N ALA A 140 7.34 -2.63 12.35
CA ALA A 140 6.56 -3.84 12.62
C ALA A 140 5.68 -4.25 11.43
N PRO A 141 6.18 -4.26 10.18
CA PRO A 141 5.36 -4.60 9.02
C PRO A 141 4.76 -5.99 9.18
N MET A 142 3.50 -6.17 8.79
CA MET A 142 2.75 -7.42 8.82
C MET A 142 2.59 -8.06 10.22
N SER A 143 2.84 -7.30 11.30
CA SER A 143 2.48 -7.70 12.67
C SER A 143 1.02 -7.33 12.90
N VAL A 144 0.16 -8.30 13.23
CA VAL A 144 -1.27 -8.04 13.50
C VAL A 144 -1.45 -7.04 14.65
N GLU A 145 -0.55 -7.08 15.64
CA GLU A 145 -0.67 -6.31 16.87
C GLU A 145 0.03 -4.95 16.83
N ARG A 146 1.02 -4.75 15.95
CA ARG A 146 1.94 -3.59 16.00
C ARG A 146 2.06 -2.82 14.69
N ASP A 147 1.59 -3.36 13.58
CA ASP A 147 1.55 -2.61 12.34
C ASP A 147 0.51 -1.46 12.45
N GLU A 148 0.67 -0.43 11.62
CA GLU A 148 -0.06 0.84 11.65
C GLU A 148 -0.91 1.06 10.39
N ASN A 149 -0.74 0.23 9.37
CA ASN A 149 -1.37 0.43 8.07
C ASN A 149 -1.74 -0.90 7.40
N TYR A 150 -2.94 -0.97 6.83
CA TYR A 150 -3.52 -2.17 6.23
C TYR A 150 -3.51 -3.39 7.16
N VAL A 151 -3.83 -3.16 8.44
CA VAL A 151 -3.97 -4.24 9.42
C VAL A 151 -5.28 -4.98 9.15
N PRO A 152 -5.26 -6.29 8.87
CA PRO A 152 -6.46 -7.07 8.65
C PRO A 152 -7.31 -7.12 9.92
N ARG A 153 -8.62 -7.11 9.75
CA ARG A 153 -9.56 -7.37 10.85
C ARG A 153 -9.82 -8.87 10.96
N SER A 154 -9.98 -9.34 12.18
CA SER A 154 -10.30 -10.73 12.45
C SER A 154 -11.79 -11.03 12.22
N ARG A 155 -12.11 -12.33 12.18
CA ARG A 155 -13.47 -12.83 12.12
C ARG A 155 -14.35 -12.27 13.24
N SER A 156 -13.86 -12.28 14.48
CA SER A 156 -14.61 -11.75 15.62
C SER A 156 -14.76 -10.22 15.60
N GLU A 157 -13.78 -9.47 15.08
CA GLU A 157 -13.87 -8.00 14.95
C GLU A 157 -14.99 -7.57 13.99
N TYR A 158 -15.30 -8.39 12.98
CA TYR A 158 -16.46 -8.20 12.10
C TYR A 158 -17.77 -8.76 12.67
N GLY A 159 -17.73 -9.49 13.80
CA GLY A 159 -18.91 -10.17 14.36
C GLY A 159 -19.44 -11.29 13.46
N LEU A 160 -18.56 -11.94 12.70
CA LEU A 160 -18.93 -13.03 11.79
C LEU A 160 -19.21 -14.33 12.55
N TRP A 161 -19.86 -15.27 11.86
CA TRP A 161 -20.01 -16.64 12.35
C TRP A 161 -18.70 -17.24 12.84
N PRO A 162 -18.67 -17.99 13.96
CA PRO A 162 -17.50 -18.73 14.40
C PRO A 162 -16.99 -19.70 13.33
N GLN A 163 -15.69 -20.00 13.39
CA GLN A 163 -15.09 -21.01 12.53
C GLN A 163 -15.68 -22.39 12.89
N SER A 164 -16.49 -22.98 12.00
CA SER A 164 -16.97 -24.36 12.17
C SER A 164 -15.91 -25.35 11.67
N GLN A 165 -15.53 -26.32 12.51
CA GLN A 165 -14.66 -27.43 12.09
C GLN A 165 -15.38 -28.43 11.16
N ASP A 166 -16.71 -28.46 11.20
CA ASP A 166 -17.56 -29.36 10.42
C ASP A 166 -18.66 -28.59 9.67
N ASP A 167 -18.34 -28.02 8.51
CA ASP A 167 -19.36 -27.66 7.50
C ASP A 167 -19.88 -28.92 6.77
N ARG A 168 -20.02 -30.05 7.48
CA ARG A 168 -20.55 -31.31 6.95
C ARG A 168 -22.07 -31.35 6.91
N SER A 169 -22.76 -30.41 7.56
CA SER A 169 -24.22 -30.37 7.63
C SER A 169 -24.90 -29.97 6.31
N GLY A 170 -24.14 -29.41 5.35
CA GLY A 170 -24.66 -29.01 4.04
C GLY A 170 -25.69 -27.88 4.07
N ALA A 171 -26.07 -27.37 5.25
CA ALA A 171 -27.07 -26.32 5.44
C ALA A 171 -26.39 -25.00 5.90
N PRO A 172 -26.47 -23.92 5.10
CA PRO A 172 -25.91 -22.62 5.47
C PRO A 172 -26.47 -22.11 6.81
N GLY A 173 -25.58 -21.62 7.69
CA GLY A 173 -25.97 -20.97 8.94
C GLY A 173 -26.28 -21.90 10.13
N LEU A 174 -26.07 -23.22 10.02
CA LEU A 174 -26.21 -24.17 11.12
C LEU A 174 -24.86 -24.73 11.58
N LEU A 175 -24.73 -24.94 12.89
CA LEU A 175 -23.67 -25.70 13.54
C LEU A 175 -23.91 -27.21 13.37
N ALA A 176 -22.91 -28.03 13.70
CA ALA A 176 -22.97 -29.48 13.54
C ALA A 176 -24.02 -30.16 14.44
N ASP A 177 -24.41 -29.50 15.54
CA ASP A 177 -25.46 -29.89 16.47
C ASP A 177 -26.87 -29.40 16.05
N GLY A 178 -26.98 -28.69 14.93
CA GLY A 178 -28.24 -28.13 14.42
C GLY A 178 -28.63 -26.77 14.99
N GLU A 179 -27.80 -26.15 15.85
CA GLU A 179 -28.04 -24.78 16.31
C GLU A 179 -27.67 -23.74 15.24
N ARG A 180 -28.26 -22.54 15.30
CA ARG A 180 -27.90 -21.45 14.37
C ARG A 180 -26.55 -20.86 14.74
N LYS A 181 -25.70 -20.62 13.74
CA LYS A 181 -24.46 -19.84 13.91
C LYS A 181 -24.82 -18.45 14.42
N SER A 182 -24.21 -18.03 15.53
CA SER A 182 -24.33 -16.67 16.05
C SER A 182 -23.43 -15.72 15.25
N GLY A 183 -23.90 -14.49 15.00
CA GLY A 183 -23.17 -13.48 14.22
C GLY A 183 -23.63 -13.34 12.77
N LEU A 184 -22.85 -12.62 11.97
CA LEU A 184 -23.14 -12.28 10.58
C LEU A 184 -22.57 -13.33 9.60
N ASP A 185 -23.31 -13.60 8.52
CA ASP A 185 -22.81 -14.44 7.43
C ASP A 185 -21.68 -13.71 6.68
N PRO A 186 -20.46 -14.29 6.58
CA PRO A 186 -19.39 -13.73 5.75
C PRO A 186 -19.79 -13.46 4.30
N GLN A 187 -20.69 -14.26 3.70
CA GLN A 187 -21.12 -14.05 2.31
C GLN A 187 -21.98 -12.79 2.17
N GLU A 188 -22.80 -12.46 3.18
CA GLU A 188 -23.61 -11.24 3.21
C GLU A 188 -22.74 -10.00 3.50
N VAL A 189 -21.81 -10.10 4.46
CA VAL A 189 -20.92 -8.99 4.83
C VAL A 189 -19.95 -8.65 3.69
N PHE A 190 -19.42 -9.67 3.02
CA PHE A 190 -18.47 -9.54 1.92
C PHE A 190 -19.09 -9.89 0.57
N GLU A 191 -20.31 -9.41 0.34
CA GLU A 191 -20.98 -9.43 -0.96
C GLU A 191 -19.99 -9.10 -2.08
N ASP A 192 -19.96 -9.94 -3.12
CA ASP A 192 -19.01 -9.84 -4.23
C ASP A 192 -19.68 -9.41 -5.54
N ALA A 193 -20.95 -8.99 -5.47
CA ALA A 193 -21.66 -8.41 -6.59
C ALA A 193 -20.76 -7.35 -7.27
N PRO A 194 -20.51 -7.43 -8.59
CA PRO A 194 -19.51 -6.60 -9.26
C PRO A 194 -19.68 -5.10 -9.01
N ILE A 195 -20.92 -4.61 -8.93
CA ILE A 195 -21.22 -3.21 -8.65
C ILE A 195 -20.85 -2.78 -7.23
N TYR A 196 -21.02 -3.67 -6.25
CA TYR A 196 -20.69 -3.41 -4.85
C TYR A 196 -19.17 -3.40 -4.66
N VAL A 197 -18.46 -4.38 -5.24
CA VAL A 197 -16.99 -4.41 -5.24
C VAL A 197 -16.42 -3.17 -5.92
N LEU A 198 -16.94 -2.80 -7.10
CA LEU A 198 -16.54 -1.59 -7.79
C LEU A 198 -16.78 -0.33 -6.94
N SER A 199 -17.92 -0.25 -6.24
CA SER A 199 -18.23 0.89 -5.36
C SER A 199 -17.24 0.99 -4.19
N LYS A 200 -16.95 -0.12 -3.50
CA LYS A 200 -15.92 -0.17 -2.44
C LYS A 200 -14.55 0.26 -2.98
N MET A 201 -14.17 -0.24 -4.15
CA MET A 201 -12.92 0.14 -4.81
C MET A 201 -12.90 1.65 -5.08
N LEU A 202 -13.93 2.22 -5.70
CA LEU A 202 -13.98 3.66 -6.01
C LEU A 202 -13.91 4.52 -4.74
N ILE A 203 -14.63 4.15 -3.67
CA ILE A 203 -14.58 4.85 -2.39
C ILE A 203 -13.17 4.81 -1.82
N MET A 204 -12.56 3.64 -1.71
CA MET A 204 -11.20 3.52 -1.16
C MET A 204 -10.18 4.26 -2.03
N GLN A 205 -10.25 4.14 -3.35
CA GLN A 205 -9.30 4.77 -4.25
C GLN A 205 -9.40 6.30 -4.26
N LEU A 206 -10.59 6.88 -4.10
CA LEU A 206 -10.77 8.33 -4.13
C LEU A 206 -10.73 8.99 -2.75
N LEU A 207 -11.20 8.30 -1.72
CA LEU A 207 -11.41 8.85 -0.37
C LEU A 207 -10.68 8.09 0.73
N GLY A 208 -10.11 6.91 0.45
CA GLY A 208 -9.48 6.05 1.47
C GLY A 208 -8.31 6.71 2.18
N TRP A 209 -7.53 7.53 1.46
CA TRP A 209 -6.45 8.33 2.07
C TRP A 209 -6.99 9.31 3.12
N GLN A 210 -8.05 10.05 2.78
CA GLN A 210 -8.67 11.03 3.68
C GLN A 210 -9.31 10.32 4.86
N ILE A 211 -10.07 9.24 4.62
CA ILE A 211 -10.67 8.42 5.67
C ILE A 211 -9.58 7.93 6.64
N TYR A 212 -8.48 7.34 6.15
CA TYR A 212 -7.34 6.94 6.98
C TYR A 212 -6.79 8.09 7.84
N LEU A 213 -6.57 9.27 7.24
CA LEU A 213 -6.06 10.41 7.99
C LEU A 213 -7.02 10.89 9.10
N PHE A 214 -8.32 10.91 8.83
CA PHE A 214 -9.35 11.42 9.76
C PHE A 214 -9.82 10.41 10.80
N THR A 215 -9.73 9.10 10.54
CA THR A 215 -10.31 8.07 11.41
C THR A 215 -9.38 6.91 11.74
N ASN A 216 -8.17 6.88 11.17
CA ASN A 216 -7.23 5.76 11.29
C ASN A 216 -7.82 4.41 10.81
N GLU A 217 -8.75 4.46 9.85
CA GLU A 217 -9.37 3.25 9.29
C GLU A 217 -8.34 2.35 8.61
N MET A 218 -8.47 1.02 8.76
CA MET A 218 -7.44 0.04 8.39
C MET A 218 -6.07 0.21 9.09
N GLY A 219 -5.95 1.12 10.07
CA GLY A 219 -4.83 1.18 10.98
C GLY A 219 -4.96 0.17 12.13
N ASN A 220 -4.03 0.24 13.08
CA ASN A 220 -3.99 -0.68 14.22
C ASN A 220 -5.32 -0.67 15.02
N PRO A 221 -5.99 -1.83 15.21
CA PRO A 221 -7.26 -1.90 15.92
C PRO A 221 -7.19 -1.56 17.40
N SER A 222 -6.00 -1.61 18.01
CA SER A 222 -5.83 -1.32 19.44
C SER A 222 -6.07 0.15 19.81
N TYR A 223 -6.05 1.06 18.83
CA TYR A 223 -6.31 2.46 19.08
C TYR A 223 -7.79 2.74 19.35
N PRO A 224 -8.11 3.66 20.28
CA PRO A 224 -9.48 4.03 20.57
C PRO A 224 -10.14 4.76 19.39
N LYS A 225 -11.48 4.70 19.34
CA LYS A 225 -12.29 5.47 18.37
C LYS A 225 -11.95 6.97 18.44
N GLY A 226 -11.88 7.62 17.28
CA GLY A 226 -11.53 9.03 17.15
C GLY A 226 -10.02 9.31 16.98
N THR A 227 -9.19 8.27 16.97
CA THR A 227 -7.77 8.35 16.60
C THR A 227 -7.61 8.87 15.18
N ASN A 228 -6.73 9.86 14.99
CA ASN A 228 -6.52 10.52 13.70
C ASN A 228 -5.13 11.16 13.60
N HIS A 229 -4.75 11.55 12.39
CA HIS A 229 -3.43 12.08 12.07
C HIS A 229 -3.28 13.59 12.32
N PHE A 230 -4.37 14.29 12.62
CA PHE A 230 -4.36 15.75 12.79
C PHE A 230 -4.28 16.19 14.25
N SER A 231 -4.69 15.35 15.20
CA SER A 231 -4.62 15.66 16.62
C SER A 231 -3.18 15.48 17.16
N PRO A 232 -2.51 16.53 17.68
CA PRO A 232 -1.17 16.39 18.26
C PRO A 232 -1.12 15.46 19.47
N SER A 233 -2.24 15.29 20.17
CA SER A 233 -2.40 14.37 21.30
C SER A 233 -2.98 13.01 20.89
N SER A 234 -3.06 12.71 19.59
CA SER A 234 -3.49 11.41 19.09
C SER A 234 -2.63 10.29 19.68
N PRO A 235 -3.21 9.12 20.02
CA PRO A 235 -2.47 7.93 20.46
C PRO A 235 -1.36 7.48 19.50
N LEU A 236 -1.46 7.86 18.22
CA LEU A 236 -0.44 7.62 17.19
C LEU A 236 0.92 8.28 17.50
N PHE A 237 0.94 9.32 18.33
CA PHE A 237 2.09 10.20 18.50
C PHE A 237 2.60 10.25 19.94
N LYS A 238 3.93 10.29 20.09
CA LYS A 238 4.58 10.56 21.39
C LYS A 238 4.54 12.06 21.69
N PRO A 239 4.60 12.50 22.96
CA PRO A 239 4.57 13.92 23.31
C PRO A 239 5.61 14.78 22.58
N ARG A 240 6.81 14.23 22.33
CA ARG A 240 7.89 14.90 21.59
C ARG A 240 7.57 15.21 20.12
N HIS A 241 6.54 14.58 19.54
CA HIS A 241 6.15 14.77 18.14
C HIS A 241 5.15 15.92 17.95
N ARG A 242 4.47 16.36 19.02
CA ARG A 242 3.36 17.32 18.98
C ARG A 242 3.62 18.57 18.15
N ARG A 243 4.79 19.19 18.30
CA ARG A 243 5.17 20.41 17.55
C ARG A 243 5.20 20.16 16.04
N ASN A 244 5.67 18.99 15.62
CA ASN A 244 5.74 18.63 14.21
C ASN A 244 4.34 18.34 13.64
N ILE A 245 3.44 17.74 14.42
CA ILE A 245 2.04 17.54 14.02
C ILE A 245 1.35 18.91 13.80
N ILE A 246 1.55 19.85 14.74
CA ILE A 246 1.06 21.23 14.60
C ILE A 246 1.63 21.87 13.33
N ALA A 247 2.93 21.73 13.07
CA ALA A 247 3.56 22.27 11.86
C ALA A 247 2.91 21.71 10.57
N SER A 248 2.61 20.41 10.52
CA SER A 248 1.88 19.81 9.40
C SER A 248 0.47 20.38 9.24
N ASN A 249 -0.27 20.55 10.33
CA ASN A 249 -1.61 21.15 10.27
C ASN A 249 -1.55 22.60 9.75
N VAL A 250 -0.61 23.40 10.26
CA VAL A 250 -0.39 24.78 9.78
C VAL A 250 -0.05 24.77 8.29
N GLY A 251 0.85 23.89 7.85
CA GLY A 251 1.21 23.75 6.44
C GLY A 251 0.00 23.42 5.55
N ILE A 252 -0.86 22.50 5.99
CA ILE A 252 -2.10 22.17 5.27
C ILE A 252 -3.05 23.37 5.23
N CYS A 253 -3.27 24.07 6.36
CA CYS A 253 -4.12 25.26 6.38
C CYS A 253 -3.61 26.35 5.43
N VAL A 254 -2.30 26.55 5.38
CA VAL A 254 -1.67 27.49 4.43
C VAL A 254 -1.89 27.03 2.99
N THR A 255 -1.66 25.75 2.66
CA THR A 255 -1.94 25.24 1.30
C THR A 255 -3.41 25.41 0.94
N ILE A 256 -4.36 25.08 1.82
CA ILE A 256 -5.80 25.24 1.57
C ILE A 256 -6.13 26.72 1.28
N LEU A 257 -5.57 27.65 2.05
CA LEU A 257 -5.74 29.08 1.81
C LEU A 257 -5.21 29.47 0.42
N LEU A 258 -3.98 29.07 0.07
CA LEU A 258 -3.38 29.36 -1.22
C LEU A 258 -4.19 28.76 -2.39
N LEU A 259 -4.66 27.53 -2.25
CA LEU A 259 -5.52 26.88 -3.24
C LEU A 259 -6.88 27.59 -3.37
N THR A 260 -7.44 28.09 -2.25
CA THR A 260 -8.70 28.84 -2.25
C THR A 260 -8.55 30.17 -2.97
N LEU A 261 -7.46 30.90 -2.69
CA LEU A 261 -7.14 32.14 -3.40
C LEU A 261 -6.92 31.88 -4.89
N TRP A 262 -6.16 30.84 -5.23
CA TRP A 262 -5.94 30.46 -6.62
C TRP A 262 -7.24 30.06 -7.34
N ALA A 263 -8.14 29.33 -6.67
CA ALA A 263 -9.43 28.95 -7.22
C ALA A 263 -10.35 30.16 -7.48
N ARG A 264 -10.26 31.21 -6.65
CA ARG A 264 -11.00 32.47 -6.84
C ARG A 264 -10.50 33.23 -8.06
N GLU A 265 -9.18 33.32 -8.26
CA GLU A 265 -8.58 34.01 -9.41
C GLU A 265 -8.78 33.24 -10.73
N LEU A 266 -8.61 31.91 -10.71
CA LEU A 266 -8.67 31.07 -11.91
C LEU A 266 -10.11 30.71 -12.33
N GLY A 267 -11.05 30.80 -11.39
CA GLY A 267 -12.40 30.25 -11.51
C GLY A 267 -12.47 28.78 -11.10
N PHE A 268 -13.49 28.44 -10.30
CA PHE A 268 -13.63 27.13 -9.67
C PHE A 268 -13.60 25.95 -10.66
N SER A 269 -14.28 26.08 -11.81
CA SER A 269 -14.31 25.01 -12.82
C SER A 269 -12.92 24.69 -13.37
N LEU A 270 -12.13 25.72 -13.69
CA LEU A 270 -10.78 25.52 -14.20
C LEU A 270 -9.85 25.00 -13.10
N PHE A 271 -9.96 25.53 -11.88
CA PHE A 271 -9.25 25.01 -10.71
C PHE A 271 -9.48 23.50 -10.49
N VAL A 272 -10.74 23.05 -10.53
CA VAL A 272 -11.07 21.63 -10.42
C VAL A 272 -10.40 20.82 -11.53
N LYS A 273 -10.39 21.31 -12.77
CA LYS A 273 -9.73 20.62 -13.88
C LYS A 273 -8.21 20.59 -13.76
N VAL A 274 -7.56 21.65 -13.31
CA VAL A 274 -6.08 21.73 -13.28
C VAL A 274 -5.47 21.16 -12.00
N TYR A 275 -6.16 21.24 -10.86
CA TYR A 275 -5.65 20.77 -9.57
C TYR A 275 -6.54 19.70 -8.94
N GLY A 276 -7.86 19.93 -8.87
CA GLY A 276 -8.79 19.04 -8.17
C GLY A 276 -8.79 17.59 -8.69
N VAL A 277 -9.00 17.41 -10.00
CA VAL A 277 -9.00 16.09 -10.63
C VAL A 277 -7.62 15.42 -10.57
N PRO A 278 -6.49 16.09 -10.89
CA PRO A 278 -5.17 15.51 -10.68
C PRO A 278 -4.87 15.11 -9.24
N TYR A 279 -5.30 15.90 -8.25
CA TYR A 279 -5.15 15.57 -6.82
C TYR A 279 -5.91 14.28 -6.46
N LEU A 280 -7.15 14.12 -6.93
CA LEU A 280 -7.92 12.89 -6.72
C LEU A 280 -7.26 11.69 -7.39
N LEU A 281 -6.72 11.85 -8.60
CA LEU A 281 -5.99 10.77 -9.28
C LEU A 281 -4.65 10.46 -8.59
N ALA A 282 -3.97 11.46 -8.03
CA ALA A 282 -2.77 11.22 -7.23
C ALA A 282 -3.09 10.34 -6.02
N ASN A 283 -4.17 10.65 -5.29
CA ASN A 283 -4.66 9.81 -4.19
C ASN A 283 -4.99 8.39 -4.65
N HIS A 284 -5.66 8.23 -5.80
CA HIS A 284 -5.90 6.92 -6.39
C HIS A 284 -4.61 6.12 -6.59
N TRP A 285 -3.58 6.70 -7.21
CA TRP A 285 -2.33 5.99 -7.41
C TRP A 285 -1.65 5.61 -6.09
N ILE A 286 -1.61 6.52 -5.13
CA ILE A 286 -1.00 6.32 -3.81
C ILE A 286 -1.72 5.23 -3.01
N VAL A 287 -3.06 5.28 -2.95
CA VAL A 287 -3.85 4.27 -2.24
C VAL A 287 -3.74 2.92 -2.94
N MET A 288 -3.81 2.88 -4.27
CA MET A 288 -3.66 1.62 -5.01
C MET A 288 -2.29 0.98 -4.78
N LEU A 289 -1.20 1.75 -4.89
CA LEU A 289 0.15 1.20 -4.77
C LEU A 289 0.40 0.70 -3.34
N THR A 290 0.11 1.52 -2.33
CA THR A 290 0.37 1.14 -0.93
C THR A 290 -0.53 -0.01 -0.48
N TYR A 291 -1.79 -0.07 -0.91
CA TYR A 291 -2.65 -1.21 -0.61
C TYR A 291 -2.12 -2.50 -1.24
N LEU A 292 -1.73 -2.47 -2.51
CA LEU A 292 -1.28 -3.66 -3.23
C LEU A 292 0.13 -4.13 -2.84
N HIS A 293 0.90 -3.29 -2.16
CA HIS A 293 2.16 -3.67 -1.52
C HIS A 293 1.96 -4.53 -0.28
N HIS A 294 0.91 -4.21 0.48
CA HIS A 294 0.70 -4.69 1.84
C HIS A 294 -0.48 -5.66 1.97
N SER A 295 -1.29 -5.80 0.94
CA SER A 295 -2.42 -6.72 0.90
C SER A 295 -2.35 -7.59 -0.35
N ASP A 296 -2.22 -8.89 -0.13
CA ASP A 296 -2.33 -9.92 -1.16
C ASP A 296 -2.79 -11.23 -0.49
N PRO A 297 -3.60 -12.07 -1.16
CA PRO A 297 -4.08 -13.32 -0.56
C PRO A 297 -2.97 -14.34 -0.22
N THR A 298 -1.77 -14.17 -0.81
CA THR A 298 -0.68 -15.14 -0.71
C THR A 298 0.45 -14.72 0.23
N ILE A 299 0.35 -13.54 0.85
CA ILE A 299 1.30 -13.07 1.86
C ILE A 299 0.76 -13.30 3.28
N PRO A 300 1.62 -13.69 4.23
CA PRO A 300 1.22 -13.93 5.61
C PRO A 300 1.19 -12.65 6.45
N TYR A 301 0.36 -12.66 7.47
CA TYR A 301 0.47 -11.82 8.66
C TYR A 301 0.94 -12.68 9.84
N TYR A 302 1.66 -12.06 10.76
CA TYR A 302 2.27 -12.75 11.88
C TYR A 302 1.78 -12.20 13.21
N ARG A 303 1.62 -13.11 14.17
CA ARG A 303 1.34 -12.78 15.57
C ARG A 303 2.53 -13.10 16.45
N SER A 304 2.67 -12.34 17.53
CA SER A 304 3.52 -12.67 18.67
C SER A 304 4.92 -13.20 18.29
N ALA A 305 5.26 -14.44 18.66
CA ALA A 305 6.59 -15.03 18.49
C ALA A 305 6.91 -15.42 17.04
N ALA A 306 5.91 -15.62 16.18
CA ALA A 306 6.15 -15.93 14.77
C ALA A 306 6.64 -14.71 13.97
N TRP A 307 6.39 -13.50 14.48
CA TRP A 307 6.86 -12.28 13.83
C TRP A 307 8.37 -12.06 14.05
N SER A 308 9.07 -11.74 12.98
CA SER A 308 10.39 -11.11 13.02
C SER A 308 10.42 -9.96 12.01
N PHE A 309 11.34 -9.01 12.18
CA PHE A 309 11.46 -7.88 11.24
C PHE A 309 11.63 -8.36 9.79
N VAL A 310 12.48 -9.36 9.55
CA VAL A 310 12.73 -9.89 8.20
C VAL A 310 11.47 -10.56 7.63
N ARG A 311 10.76 -11.36 8.43
CA ARG A 311 9.51 -12.01 8.01
C ARG A 311 8.46 -10.98 7.61
N GLY A 312 8.28 -9.94 8.42
CA GLY A 312 7.37 -8.84 8.13
C GLY A 312 7.77 -8.05 6.88
N ALA A 313 9.01 -7.60 6.80
CA ALA A 313 9.53 -6.79 5.70
C ALA A 313 9.52 -7.52 4.35
N ALA A 314 9.82 -8.83 4.37
CA ALA A 314 9.78 -9.68 3.17
C ALA A 314 8.34 -10.01 2.71
N SER A 315 7.34 -9.83 3.57
CA SER A 315 5.93 -10.13 3.29
C SER A 315 5.18 -8.94 2.69
N THR A 316 5.85 -8.23 1.79
CA THR A 316 5.26 -7.23 0.89
C THR A 316 5.37 -7.70 -0.55
N VAL A 317 4.65 -7.11 -1.50
CA VAL A 317 4.64 -7.56 -2.91
C VAL A 317 5.16 -6.49 -3.86
N ASP A 318 6.24 -6.84 -4.58
CA ASP A 318 6.75 -6.04 -5.70
C ASP A 318 5.89 -6.26 -6.94
N ARG A 319 5.52 -5.17 -7.61
CA ARG A 319 4.63 -5.15 -8.78
C ARG A 319 5.15 -4.17 -9.83
N PRO A 320 5.05 -4.49 -11.13
CA PRO A 320 5.45 -3.60 -12.21
C PRO A 320 4.40 -2.51 -12.48
N LEU A 321 3.98 -1.78 -11.44
CA LEU A 321 2.93 -0.76 -11.52
C LEU A 321 3.28 0.28 -12.58
N LEU A 322 2.44 0.42 -13.61
CA LEU A 322 2.66 1.31 -14.76
C LEU A 322 3.98 1.07 -15.52
N GLY A 323 4.64 -0.08 -15.32
CA GLY A 323 5.90 -0.44 -15.95
C GLY A 323 6.95 0.68 -15.82
N TRP A 324 7.55 1.07 -16.96
CA TRP A 324 8.58 2.10 -16.99
C TRP A 324 8.11 3.46 -16.47
N VAL A 325 6.83 3.81 -16.67
CA VAL A 325 6.26 5.07 -16.17
C VAL A 325 6.31 5.09 -14.65
N GLY A 326 5.95 3.98 -13.99
CA GLY A 326 6.04 3.85 -12.54
C GLY A 326 7.47 3.84 -12.04
N ARG A 327 8.43 3.26 -12.78
CA ARG A 327 9.86 3.36 -12.42
C ARG A 327 10.36 4.80 -12.43
N VAL A 328 9.93 5.58 -13.42
CA VAL A 328 10.35 6.98 -13.56
C VAL A 328 9.65 7.85 -12.52
N PHE A 329 8.33 7.88 -12.49
CA PHE A 329 7.56 8.87 -11.72
C PHE A 329 7.15 8.40 -10.34
N LEU A 330 7.01 7.10 -10.10
CA LEU A 330 6.74 6.55 -8.75
C LEU A 330 8.03 6.05 -8.08
N HIS A 331 9.19 6.40 -8.64
CA HIS A 331 10.51 6.24 -8.01
C HIS A 331 10.83 4.81 -7.56
N ASN A 332 10.36 3.83 -8.34
CA ASN A 332 10.49 2.40 -8.08
C ASN A 332 9.82 1.88 -6.79
N VAL A 333 9.05 2.70 -6.06
CA VAL A 333 8.45 2.30 -4.78
C VAL A 333 7.67 1.00 -4.89
N SER A 334 6.99 0.75 -6.02
CA SER A 334 6.25 -0.50 -6.25
C SER A 334 7.07 -1.64 -6.81
N HIS A 335 8.19 -1.34 -7.45
CA HIS A 335 9.01 -2.35 -8.13
C HIS A 335 10.02 -2.99 -7.20
N ASP A 336 10.35 -2.31 -6.09
CA ASP A 336 11.47 -2.61 -5.20
C ASP A 336 11.04 -2.42 -3.73
N HIS A 337 9.77 -2.66 -3.42
CA HIS A 337 9.16 -2.40 -2.11
C HIS A 337 9.64 -3.38 -1.02
N VAL A 338 9.91 -4.63 -1.39
CA VAL A 338 10.52 -5.61 -0.46
C VAL A 338 11.89 -5.11 0.01
N ALA A 339 12.72 -4.63 -0.92
CA ALA A 339 14.02 -4.04 -0.60
C ALA A 339 13.87 -2.75 0.23
N HIS A 340 12.89 -1.93 -0.13
CA HIS A 340 12.53 -0.74 0.63
C HIS A 340 12.15 -1.05 2.09
N HIS A 341 11.37 -2.10 2.35
CA HIS A 341 11.03 -2.48 3.73
C HIS A 341 12.21 -3.01 4.53
N LEU A 342 13.05 -3.83 3.91
CA LEU A 342 14.26 -4.36 4.56
C LEU A 342 15.30 -3.27 4.84
N PHE A 343 15.42 -2.29 3.93
CA PHE A 343 16.49 -1.30 3.94
C PHE A 343 15.97 0.10 3.54
N SER A 344 14.97 0.62 4.25
CA SER A 344 14.32 1.92 3.93
C SER A 344 15.24 3.14 4.01
N TYR A 345 16.42 2.99 4.63
CA TYR A 345 17.45 4.01 4.72
C TYR A 345 18.39 4.04 3.50
N ILE A 346 18.30 3.06 2.60
CA ILE A 346 18.99 3.06 1.31
C ILE A 346 18.24 3.97 0.33
N PRO A 347 18.93 4.85 -0.41
CA PRO A 347 18.29 5.68 -1.42
C PRO A 347 17.47 4.89 -2.45
N PHE A 348 16.23 5.33 -2.72
CA PHE A 348 15.34 4.72 -3.72
C PHE A 348 15.99 4.47 -5.09
N TYR A 349 16.90 5.35 -5.53
CA TYR A 349 17.61 5.20 -6.81
C TYR A 349 18.68 4.10 -6.80
N ASN A 350 19.00 3.51 -5.64
CA ASN A 350 19.87 2.35 -5.47
C ASN A 350 19.07 1.07 -5.14
N GLN A 351 17.80 1.18 -4.75
CA GLN A 351 16.94 0.02 -4.44
C GLN A 351 16.85 -1.02 -5.57
N PRO A 352 16.83 -0.65 -6.87
CA PRO A 352 16.86 -1.66 -7.94
C PRO A 352 18.07 -2.61 -7.91
N GLU A 353 19.23 -2.15 -7.41
CA GLU A 353 20.38 -3.04 -7.22
C GLU A 353 20.23 -3.91 -5.97
N VAL A 354 19.68 -3.34 -4.88
CA VAL A 354 19.38 -4.07 -3.65
C VAL A 354 18.41 -5.21 -3.93
N THR A 355 17.30 -4.94 -4.59
CA THR A 355 16.28 -5.93 -4.98
C THR A 355 16.89 -7.10 -5.74
N LYS A 356 17.76 -6.83 -6.73
CA LYS A 356 18.43 -7.89 -7.50
C LYS A 356 19.24 -8.84 -6.62
N ARG A 357 19.91 -8.32 -5.59
CA ARG A 357 20.75 -9.09 -4.68
C ARG A 357 19.93 -9.86 -3.65
N ILE A 358 18.98 -9.20 -2.99
CA ILE A 358 18.15 -9.85 -1.97
C ILE A 358 17.21 -10.90 -2.57
N ARG A 359 16.75 -10.71 -3.81
CA ARG A 359 15.88 -11.66 -4.51
C ARG A 359 16.54 -13.03 -4.63
N ILE A 360 17.85 -13.08 -4.87
CA ILE A 360 18.62 -14.34 -4.96
C ILE A 360 18.60 -15.07 -3.62
N LEU A 361 18.80 -14.32 -2.53
CA LEU A 361 18.86 -14.88 -1.18
C LEU A 361 17.48 -15.29 -0.63
N LEU A 362 16.44 -14.51 -0.93
CA LEU A 362 15.08 -14.79 -0.51
C LEU A 362 14.46 -15.96 -1.28
N GLY A 363 14.88 -16.22 -2.53
CA GLY A 363 14.40 -17.33 -3.33
C GLY A 363 12.88 -17.33 -3.46
N GLU A 364 12.23 -18.45 -3.11
CA GLU A 364 10.76 -18.59 -3.12
C GLU A 364 10.03 -17.68 -2.12
N ASN A 365 10.75 -17.08 -1.16
CA ASN A 365 10.17 -16.10 -0.23
C ASN A 365 10.19 -14.67 -0.79
N TYR A 366 10.79 -14.43 -1.97
CA TYR A 366 10.68 -13.14 -2.64
C TYR A 366 9.33 -13.02 -3.35
N ASN A 367 8.60 -11.98 -3.00
CA ASN A 367 7.21 -11.78 -3.39
C ASN A 367 7.11 -10.80 -4.56
N TYR A 368 6.96 -11.34 -5.77
CA TYR A 368 6.73 -10.57 -6.99
C TYR A 368 5.43 -11.00 -7.66
N ASP A 369 4.69 -10.02 -8.19
CA ASP A 369 3.47 -10.28 -8.94
C ASP A 369 3.37 -9.42 -10.21
N SER A 370 3.43 -10.07 -11.37
CA SER A 370 3.29 -9.46 -12.69
C SER A 370 1.83 -9.23 -13.12
N THR A 371 0.84 -9.65 -12.32
CA THR A 371 -0.59 -9.44 -12.59
C THR A 371 -0.87 -7.97 -12.92
N ASN A 372 -1.73 -7.73 -13.92
CA ASN A 372 -2.22 -6.38 -14.20
C ASN A 372 -2.74 -5.73 -12.90
N THR A 373 -2.30 -4.51 -12.60
CA THR A 373 -2.59 -3.88 -11.31
C THR A 373 -4.08 -3.79 -10.99
N PHE A 374 -4.93 -3.50 -11.97
CA PHE A 374 -6.38 -3.41 -11.74
C PHE A 374 -7.00 -4.78 -11.46
N ARG A 375 -6.49 -5.84 -12.10
CA ARG A 375 -6.85 -7.22 -11.78
C ARG A 375 -6.41 -7.61 -10.38
N ALA A 376 -5.18 -7.28 -10.00
CA ALA A 376 -4.67 -7.52 -8.66
C ALA A 376 -5.48 -6.74 -7.61
N LEU A 377 -5.89 -5.50 -7.91
CA LEU A 377 -6.76 -4.70 -7.05
C LEU A 377 -8.11 -5.39 -6.83
N TYR A 378 -8.79 -5.78 -7.91
CA TYR A 378 -10.06 -6.50 -7.83
C TYR A 378 -9.93 -7.81 -7.03
N ARG A 379 -8.87 -8.58 -7.28
CA ARG A 379 -8.56 -9.81 -6.55
C ARG A 379 -8.36 -9.53 -5.06
N THR A 380 -7.62 -8.49 -4.70
CA THR A 380 -7.35 -8.14 -3.31
C THR A 380 -8.66 -7.78 -2.60
N PHE A 381 -9.54 -6.98 -3.22
CA PHE A 381 -10.85 -6.64 -2.65
C PHE A 381 -11.82 -7.83 -2.45
N THR A 382 -11.64 -8.91 -3.21
CA THR A 382 -12.54 -10.09 -3.15
C THR A 382 -11.95 -11.25 -2.37
N GLN A 383 -10.62 -11.30 -2.21
CA GLN A 383 -9.92 -12.40 -1.55
C GLN A 383 -9.29 -11.99 -0.20
N CYS A 384 -9.16 -10.68 0.09
CA CYS A 384 -8.62 -10.16 1.35
C CYS A 384 -9.72 -9.57 2.24
N CYS A 385 -10.62 -10.42 2.76
CA CYS A 385 -11.77 -9.97 3.53
C CYS A 385 -11.47 -9.88 5.02
N PHE A 386 -10.98 -10.97 5.63
CA PHE A 386 -10.69 -11.05 7.07
C PHE A 386 -9.59 -12.08 7.34
N ILE A 387 -9.11 -12.15 8.58
CA ILE A 387 -8.23 -13.23 9.07
C ILE A 387 -8.91 -14.01 10.20
N GLU A 388 -8.50 -15.27 10.41
CA GLU A 388 -8.99 -16.03 11.56
C GLU A 388 -8.41 -15.47 12.87
N ASP A 389 -9.17 -15.56 13.96
CA ASP A 389 -8.76 -15.07 15.30
C ASP A 389 -7.51 -15.81 15.82
N GLU A 390 -7.43 -17.10 15.52
CA GLU A 390 -6.36 -17.99 15.99
C GLU A 390 -5.23 -18.19 14.97
N GLY A 391 -4.10 -18.72 15.45
CA GLY A 391 -2.92 -19.07 14.65
C GLY A 391 -1.81 -18.02 14.69
N GLU A 392 -0.56 -18.48 14.70
CA GLU A 392 0.60 -17.58 14.77
C GLU A 392 0.93 -16.93 13.41
N ILE A 393 0.65 -17.62 12.31
CA ILE A 393 0.82 -17.15 10.94
C ILE A 393 -0.51 -17.31 10.23
N VAL A 394 -1.09 -16.19 9.81
CA VAL A 394 -2.43 -16.15 9.22
C VAL A 394 -2.41 -15.53 7.84
N PHE A 395 -3.35 -15.97 7.02
CA PHE A 395 -3.59 -15.44 5.69
C PHE A 395 -4.99 -14.88 5.63
N TYR A 396 -5.16 -13.90 4.76
CA TYR A 396 -6.49 -13.44 4.39
C TYR A 396 -7.39 -14.60 3.94
N LYS A 397 -8.65 -14.53 4.37
CA LYS A 397 -9.76 -15.33 3.91
C LYS A 397 -10.63 -14.51 2.97
N ASN A 398 -11.15 -15.18 1.95
CA ASN A 398 -12.23 -14.65 1.13
C ASN A 398 -13.58 -14.79 1.84
N ARG A 399 -14.67 -14.35 1.19
CA ARG A 399 -16.03 -14.47 1.74
C ARG A 399 -16.47 -15.89 2.10
N ASP A 400 -15.88 -16.91 1.48
CA ASP A 400 -16.18 -18.32 1.73
C ASP A 400 -15.34 -18.90 2.89
N GLY A 401 -14.58 -18.07 3.61
CA GLY A 401 -13.68 -18.51 4.67
C GLY A 401 -12.42 -19.25 4.16
N LYS A 402 -12.11 -19.16 2.86
CA LYS A 402 -10.99 -19.87 2.24
C LYS A 402 -9.78 -18.96 2.12
N ALA A 403 -8.62 -19.46 2.54
CA ALA A 403 -7.34 -18.79 2.31
C ALA A 403 -6.79 -19.20 0.94
N ALA A 404 -6.13 -18.27 0.24
CA ALA A 404 -5.45 -18.60 -1.02
C ALA A 404 -4.15 -19.40 -0.80
N ARG A 405 -3.60 -19.38 0.40
CA ARG A 405 -2.35 -20.07 0.78
C ARG A 405 -2.41 -20.51 2.24
N HIS A 406 -1.72 -21.59 2.58
CA HIS A 406 -1.60 -22.12 3.95
C HIS A 406 -0.12 -22.32 4.32
N VAL A 407 0.17 -22.37 5.62
CA VAL A 407 1.51 -22.74 6.13
C VAL A 407 1.72 -24.23 5.90
N LEU A 408 2.92 -24.61 5.46
CA LEU A 408 3.32 -26.03 5.33
C LEU A 408 3.21 -26.71 6.70
N ALA A 409 2.43 -27.79 6.79
CA ALA A 409 2.26 -28.52 8.04
C ALA A 409 3.47 -29.43 8.34
N ASP A 410 3.72 -29.72 9.62
CA ASP A 410 4.74 -30.67 10.03
C ASP A 410 4.44 -32.06 9.44
N GLY A 411 5.39 -32.60 8.67
CA GLY A 411 5.24 -33.88 7.94
C GLY A 411 4.84 -33.75 6.46
N GLU A 412 4.48 -32.55 5.98
CA GLU A 412 4.31 -32.30 4.55
C GLU A 412 5.67 -32.02 3.89
N MET A 413 6.08 -32.86 2.94
CA MET A 413 7.29 -32.60 2.15
C MET A 413 7.02 -31.62 1.00
N LYS A 414 7.98 -30.72 0.74
CA LYS A 414 8.06 -30.01 -0.54
C LYS A 414 8.41 -31.00 -1.64
N VAL A 415 7.42 -31.59 -2.29
CA VAL A 415 7.63 -32.38 -3.51
C VAL A 415 7.42 -31.47 -4.71
N GLY A 416 8.39 -31.44 -5.62
CA GLY A 416 8.24 -30.77 -6.90
C GLY A 416 7.01 -31.30 -7.64
N GLN A 417 6.05 -30.40 -7.89
CA GLN A 417 4.84 -30.59 -8.69
C GLN A 417 4.05 -31.88 -8.40
N VAL A 418 2.95 -31.72 -7.63
CA VAL A 418 1.89 -32.69 -7.27
C VAL A 418 1.99 -33.19 -5.82
N THR A 419 1.02 -32.75 -5.02
CA THR A 419 0.79 -33.16 -3.64
C THR A 419 0.15 -34.56 -3.63
N MET A 420 0.79 -35.53 -2.98
CA MET A 420 0.12 -36.75 -2.50
C MET A 420 0.21 -36.80 -0.97
N LYS A 421 -0.92 -37.02 -0.30
CA LYS A 421 -0.94 -37.34 1.13
C LYS A 421 -0.27 -38.69 1.32
N MET A 422 0.70 -38.78 2.23
CA MET A 422 1.14 -40.09 2.73
C MET A 422 -0.02 -40.69 3.51
N ALA A 423 -0.55 -41.81 3.01
CA ALA A 423 -1.30 -42.72 3.86
C ALA A 423 -0.30 -43.30 4.88
N MET A 424 -0.63 -43.15 6.16
CA MET A 424 0.04 -43.86 7.25
C MET A 424 -0.18 -45.36 7.13
#